data_AF-A0A484NJU5-F1
#
_entry.id   AF-A0A484NJU5-F1
#
_cell.length_a   1.000
_cell.length_b   1.000
_cell.length_c   1.000
_cell.angle_alpha   90.00
_cell.angle_beta   90.00
_cell.angle_gamma   90.00
#
_symmetry.space_group_name_H-M   'P 1'
#
loop_
_entity.id
_entity.type
_entity.pdbx_description
1 polymer ?
#
loop_
_entity_poly.entity_id
_entity_poly.type
_entity_poly.pdbx_seq_one_letter_code
_entity_poly.pdbx_strand_id
1 'polypeptide(L)'
;MLGQDSVQCLLNMGPKFMNEKGLNHVTFSTRDGALKATPAMGIVDAIVDLVSSGTTLGENNLKEIASGVILQIQAVLVASRKSLTHKDVLDITHEMLERLEAHLRASGKLCRGSS
;
A
#
# COMPACT_ATOMS: atom_id res chain seq x y z
N MET A 1 -34.31 1.94 5.51
CA MET A 1 -33.23 1.05 5.98
C MET A 1 -31.94 1.78 5.65
N LEU A 2 -31.29 2.41 6.63
CA LEU A 2 -30.02 3.10 6.38
C LEU A 2 -29.01 2.01 5.99
N GLY A 3 -28.67 1.93 4.70
CA GLY A 3 -27.63 1.02 4.24
C GLY A 3 -26.34 1.38 4.96
N GLN A 4 -25.78 0.45 5.71
CA GLN A 4 -24.43 0.62 6.22
C GLN A 4 -23.49 0.32 5.06
N ASP A 5 -22.66 1.29 4.68
CA ASP A 5 -21.66 1.08 3.65
C ASP A 5 -20.62 0.07 4.18
N SER A 6 -20.29 -0.93 3.38
CA SER A 6 -19.41 -2.03 3.77
C SER A 6 -18.14 -2.03 2.93
N VAL A 7 -16.99 -2.10 3.62
CA VAL A 7 -15.67 -2.00 2.98
C VAL A 7 -14.78 -3.16 3.40
N GLN A 8 -14.30 -3.91 2.41
CA GLN A 8 -13.30 -4.95 2.62
C GLN A 8 -11.90 -4.34 2.51
N CYS A 9 -11.07 -4.47 3.54
CA CYS A 9 -9.72 -3.92 3.55
C CYS A 9 -8.66 -5.02 3.64
N LEU A 10 -7.61 -4.91 2.83
CA LEU A 10 -6.39 -5.71 2.99
C LEU A 10 -5.56 -5.25 4.18
N LEU A 11 -5.54 -3.93 4.45
CA LEU A 11 -4.72 -3.32 5.49
C LEU A 11 -5.59 -2.56 6.50
N ASN A 12 -5.13 -2.49 7.75
CA ASN A 12 -5.85 -1.82 8.85
C ASN A 12 -5.84 -0.26 8.76
N MET A 13 -5.58 0.31 7.58
CA MET A 13 -5.56 1.76 7.36
C MET A 13 -6.93 2.33 6.96
N GLY A 14 -7.87 1.47 6.53
CA GLY A 14 -9.21 1.87 6.08
C GLY A 14 -9.99 2.72 7.10
N PRO A 15 -10.13 2.28 8.37
CA PRO A 15 -10.90 3.01 9.37
C PRO A 15 -10.38 4.43 9.63
N LYS A 16 -9.05 4.60 9.71
CA LYS A 16 -8.44 5.91 9.93
C LYS A 16 -8.72 6.86 8.76
N PHE A 17 -8.53 6.38 7.53
CA PHE A 17 -8.75 7.17 6.33
C PHE A 17 -10.22 7.61 6.19
N MET A 18 -11.18 6.71 6.42
CA MET A 18 -12.61 7.04 6.31
C MET A 18 -13.04 8.05 7.38
N ASN A 19 -12.51 7.92 8.61
CA ASN A 19 -12.77 8.89 9.68
C ASN A 19 -12.21 10.29 9.33
N GLU A 20 -10.99 10.36 8.79
CA GLU A 20 -10.39 11.62 8.31
C GLU A 20 -11.19 12.27 7.17
N LYS A 21 -11.97 11.47 6.41
CA LYS A 21 -12.89 11.96 5.37
C LYS A 21 -14.31 12.25 5.88
N GLY A 22 -14.59 12.04 7.17
CA GLY A 22 -15.91 12.26 7.78
C GLY A 22 -16.94 11.17 7.52
N LEU A 23 -16.51 9.98 7.09
CA LEU A 23 -17.38 8.84 6.80
C LEU A 23 -17.50 7.94 8.03
N ASN A 24 -18.57 8.14 8.80
CA ASN A 24 -18.76 7.51 10.11
C ASN A 24 -19.63 6.24 10.10
N HIS A 25 -20.31 5.93 8.99
CA HIS A 25 -21.26 4.82 8.88
C HIS A 25 -20.72 3.70 7.98
N VAL A 26 -19.47 3.30 8.21
CA VAL A 26 -18.76 2.30 7.42
C VAL A 26 -18.41 1.09 8.26
N THR A 27 -18.81 -0.10 7.82
CA THR A 27 -18.43 -1.37 8.44
C THR A 27 -17.24 -1.97 7.70
N PHE A 28 -16.19 -2.35 8.44
CA PHE A 28 -14.98 -2.91 7.87
C PHE A 28 -14.88 -4.41 8.09
N SER A 29 -14.40 -5.12 7.08
CA SER A 29 -14.03 -6.53 7.18
C SER A 29 -12.62 -6.76 6.60
N THR A 30 -11.87 -7.68 7.18
CA THR A 30 -10.55 -8.11 6.70
C THR A 30 -10.65 -9.52 6.13
N ARG A 31 -10.06 -9.75 4.95
CA ARG A 31 -10.02 -11.07 4.31
C ARG A 31 -8.75 -11.21 3.50
N ASP A 32 -8.11 -12.36 3.64
CA ASP A 32 -6.97 -12.70 2.80
C ASP A 32 -7.46 -13.30 1.48
N GLY A 33 -7.04 -12.69 0.37
CA GLY A 33 -7.31 -13.17 -0.98
C GLY A 33 -8.67 -12.77 -1.57
N ALA A 34 -8.71 -12.73 -2.91
CA ALA A 34 -9.89 -12.48 -3.75
C ALA A 34 -10.74 -11.23 -3.42
N LEU A 35 -10.14 -10.17 -2.83
CA LEU A 35 -10.84 -8.91 -2.56
C LEU A 35 -11.53 -8.33 -3.82
N LYS A 36 -10.95 -8.55 -5.01
CA LYS A 36 -11.44 -7.92 -6.24
C LYS A 36 -12.77 -8.50 -6.75
N ALA A 37 -13.13 -9.71 -6.33
CA ALA A 37 -14.37 -10.36 -6.72
C ALA A 37 -15.54 -10.06 -5.75
N THR A 38 -15.25 -9.64 -4.51
CA THR A 38 -16.30 -9.44 -3.49
C THR A 38 -17.31 -8.33 -3.83
N PRO A 39 -16.95 -7.23 -4.53
CA PRO A 39 -17.95 -6.25 -4.97
C PRO A 39 -18.91 -6.82 -6.02
N ALA A 40 -18.39 -7.56 -7.00
CA ALA A 40 -19.21 -8.18 -8.04
C ALA A 40 -20.17 -9.25 -7.46
N MET A 41 -19.82 -9.86 -6.33
CA MET A 41 -20.66 -10.81 -5.60
C MET A 41 -21.67 -10.13 -4.65
N GLY A 42 -21.64 -8.81 -4.49
CA GLY A 42 -22.51 -8.08 -3.57
C GLY A 42 -22.21 -8.32 -2.08
N ILE A 43 -20.99 -8.77 -1.76
CA ILE A 43 -20.58 -9.04 -0.37
C ILE A 43 -20.20 -7.73 0.34
N VAL A 44 -19.58 -6.80 -0.39
CA VAL A 44 -19.21 -5.47 0.09
C VAL A 44 -19.47 -4.41 -0.96
N ASP A 45 -19.63 -3.16 -0.53
CA ASP A 45 -19.86 -2.02 -1.42
C ASP A 45 -18.56 -1.49 -2.05
N ALA A 46 -17.44 -1.57 -1.31
CA ALA A 46 -16.14 -1.16 -1.81
C ALA A 46 -14.98 -1.97 -1.22
N ILE A 47 -13.81 -1.84 -1.84
CA ILE A 47 -12.57 -2.49 -1.40
C ILE A 47 -11.46 -1.46 -1.19
N VAL A 48 -10.57 -1.76 -0.25
CA VAL A 48 -9.28 -1.08 -0.09
C VAL A 48 -8.20 -2.13 -0.32
N ASP A 49 -7.51 -2.00 -1.44
CA ASP A 49 -6.50 -2.95 -1.91
C ASP A 49 -5.25 -2.22 -2.44
N LEU A 50 -4.15 -2.96 -2.60
CA LEU A 50 -2.93 -2.46 -3.20
C LEU A 50 -3.06 -2.44 -4.73
N VAL A 51 -2.78 -1.28 -5.32
CA VAL A 51 -2.86 -1.05 -6.76
C VAL A 51 -1.49 -0.59 -7.26
N SER A 52 -1.04 -1.15 -8.38
CA SER A 52 0.21 -0.75 -9.04
C SER A 52 -0.06 -0.09 -10.40
N SER A 53 -0.35 -0.87 -11.45
CA SER A 53 -0.63 -0.36 -12.80
C SER A 53 -2.12 -0.19 -13.11
N GLY A 54 -3.00 -0.45 -12.15
CA GLY A 54 -4.47 -0.40 -12.34
C GLY A 54 -5.05 -1.51 -13.23
N THR A 55 -4.23 -2.33 -13.91
CA THR A 55 -4.66 -3.36 -14.86
C THR A 55 -5.69 -4.33 -14.24
N THR A 56 -5.43 -4.79 -13.02
CA THR A 56 -6.30 -5.75 -12.33
C THR A 56 -7.64 -5.14 -11.88
N LEU A 57 -7.74 -3.81 -11.73
CA LEU A 57 -9.01 -3.17 -11.41
C LEU A 57 -9.96 -3.27 -12.61
N GLY A 58 -9.45 -2.98 -13.80
CA GLY A 58 -10.21 -3.08 -15.05
C GLY A 58 -10.72 -4.49 -15.34
N GLU A 59 -9.89 -5.51 -15.09
CA GLU A 59 -10.28 -6.93 -15.23
C GLU A 59 -11.48 -7.32 -14.34
N ASN A 60 -11.70 -6.62 -13.23
CA ASN A 60 -12.78 -6.88 -12.28
C ASN A 60 -13.92 -5.84 -12.38
N ASN A 61 -13.96 -5.03 -13.45
CA ASN A 61 -14.91 -3.92 -13.60
C ASN A 61 -14.88 -2.91 -12.43
N LEU A 62 -13.73 -2.77 -11.78
CA LEU A 62 -13.50 -1.83 -10.69
C LEU A 62 -12.83 -0.57 -11.24
N LYS A 63 -13.08 0.54 -10.54
CA LYS A 63 -12.41 1.82 -10.79
C LYS A 63 -11.89 2.39 -9.49
N GLU A 64 -10.80 3.14 -9.58
CA GLU A 64 -10.32 3.93 -8.44
C GLU A 64 -11.32 5.05 -8.11
N ILE A 65 -11.53 5.28 -6.83
CA ILE A 65 -12.36 6.39 -6.35
C ILE A 65 -11.51 7.66 -6.38
N ALA A 66 -12.04 8.75 -6.92
CA ALA A 66 -11.36 10.03 -6.93
C ALA A 66 -11.04 10.47 -5.48
N SER A 67 -9.78 10.85 -5.22
CA SER A 67 -9.28 11.13 -3.86
C SER A 67 -9.35 9.95 -2.89
N GLY A 68 -9.49 8.72 -3.39
CA GLY A 68 -9.51 7.47 -2.62
C GLY A 68 -8.13 6.85 -2.35
N VAL A 69 -7.05 7.52 -2.77
CA VAL A 69 -5.68 7.10 -2.47
C VAL A 69 -5.40 7.32 -0.99
N ILE A 70 -5.24 6.22 -0.24
CA ILE A 70 -4.91 6.26 1.18
C ILE A 70 -3.43 6.58 1.39
N LEU A 71 -2.55 5.87 0.69
CA LEU A 71 -1.11 6.00 0.83
C LEU A 71 -0.41 5.61 -0.47
N GLN A 72 0.51 6.45 -0.92
CA GLN A 72 1.49 6.04 -1.94
C GLN A 72 2.65 5.33 -1.24
N ILE A 73 2.96 4.11 -1.70
CA ILE A 73 3.98 3.26 -1.11
C ILE A 73 5.06 2.91 -2.14
N GLN A 74 6.24 2.62 -1.62
CA GLN A 74 7.37 2.09 -2.36
C GLN A 74 8.11 1.07 -1.50
N ALA A 75 8.90 0.21 -2.13
CA ALA A 75 9.79 -0.69 -1.41
C ALA A 75 10.86 0.13 -0.66
N VAL A 76 11.10 -0.20 0.60
CA VAL A 76 12.09 0.46 1.47
C VAL A 76 12.94 -0.59 2.18
N LEU A 77 14.24 -0.32 2.32
CA LEU A 77 15.14 -1.11 3.16
C LEU A 77 14.96 -0.67 4.61
N VAL A 78 14.55 -1.59 5.48
CA VAL A 78 14.34 -1.31 6.91
C VAL A 78 15.33 -2.12 7.73
N ALA A 79 16.03 -1.45 8.64
CA ALA A 79 16.96 -2.08 9.58
C ALA A 79 16.58 -1.74 11.02
N SER A 80 16.70 -2.73 11.92
CA SER A 80 16.44 -2.55 13.34
C SER A 80 17.52 -1.70 13.99
N ARG A 81 17.14 -0.60 14.64
CA ARG A 81 18.07 0.28 15.38
C ARG A 81 18.90 -0.48 16.42
N LYS A 82 18.31 -1.48 17.09
CA LYS A 82 19.01 -2.31 18.07
C LYS A 82 20.04 -3.23 17.40
N SER A 83 19.75 -3.74 16.20
CA SER A 83 20.67 -4.61 15.48
C SER A 83 21.85 -3.85 14.90
N LEU A 84 21.64 -2.60 14.49
CA LEU A 84 22.67 -1.70 13.95
C LEU A 84 23.73 -1.27 14.97
N THR A 85 23.56 -1.58 16.27
CA THR A 85 24.63 -1.36 17.26
C THR A 85 25.75 -2.39 17.15
N HIS A 86 25.53 -3.52 16.46
CA HIS A 86 26.55 -4.49 16.16
C HIS A 86 27.27 -4.09 14.88
N LYS A 87 28.60 -3.92 14.98
CA LYS A 87 29.43 -3.43 13.86
C LYS A 87 29.27 -4.30 12.60
N ASP A 88 29.29 -5.62 12.74
CA ASP A 88 29.16 -6.54 11.60
C ASP A 88 27.83 -6.35 10.84
N VAL A 89 26.73 -6.10 11.58
CA VAL A 89 25.40 -5.88 10.98
C VAL A 89 25.34 -4.52 10.31
N LEU A 90 25.96 -3.49 10.92
CA LEU A 90 26.04 -2.16 10.33
C LEU A 90 26.83 -2.19 9.02
N ASP A 91 27.98 -2.86 8.99
CA ASP A 91 28.84 -2.94 7.83
C ASP A 91 28.13 -3.67 6.66
N ILE A 92 27.44 -4.79 6.94
CA ILE A 92 26.63 -5.50 5.93
C ILE A 92 25.47 -4.62 5.44
N THR A 93 24.79 -3.91 6.34
CA THR A 93 23.68 -3.02 5.96
C THR A 93 24.17 -1.89 5.05
N HIS A 94 25.34 -1.34 5.34
CA HIS A 94 25.97 -0.30 4.54
C HIS A 94 26.34 -0.81 3.13
N GLU A 95 26.95 -1.99 3.04
CA GLU A 95 27.26 -2.64 1.77
C GLU A 95 25.99 -2.91 0.94
N MET A 96 24.91 -3.38 1.56
CA MET A 96 23.63 -3.60 0.89
C MET A 96 23.04 -2.29 0.37
N LEU A 97 23.13 -1.21 1.16
CA LEU A 97 22.64 0.11 0.75
C LEU A 97 23.41 0.63 -0.46
N GLU A 98 24.75 0.56 -0.45
CA GLU A 98 25.59 0.97 -1.59
C GLU A 98 25.24 0.21 -2.87
N ARG A 99 25.04 -1.11 -2.77
CA ARG A 99 24.65 -1.96 -3.90
C ARG A 99 23.28 -1.60 -4.46
N LEU A 100 22.29 -1.38 -3.60
CA LEU A 100 20.95 -0.98 -4.01
C LEU A 100 20.96 0.39 -4.67
N GLU A 101 21.67 1.36 -4.12
CA GLU A 101 21.81 2.69 -4.73
C GLU A 101 22.50 2.61 -6.09
N ALA A 102 23.60 1.86 -6.21
CA ALA A 102 24.29 1.68 -7.47
C ALA A 102 23.37 1.06 -8.53
N HIS A 103 22.59 0.04 -8.15
CA HIS A 103 21.61 -0.60 -9.03
C HIS A 103 20.49 0.37 -9.46
N LEU A 104 19.96 1.19 -8.55
CA LEU A 104 18.94 2.19 -8.85
C LEU A 104 19.47 3.29 -9.78
N ARG A 105 20.73 3.71 -9.62
CA ARG A 105 21.40 4.65 -10.54
C ARG A 105 21.60 4.03 -11.93
N ALA A 106 22.09 2.80 -12.00
CA ALA A 106 22.32 2.10 -13.26
C ALA A 106 21.02 1.82 -14.03
N SER A 107 19.93 1.54 -13.32
CA SER A 107 18.60 1.36 -13.92
C SER A 107 17.90 2.68 -14.29
N GLY A 108 18.56 3.84 -14.12
CA GLY A 108 18.01 5.15 -14.44
C GLY A 108 16.88 5.61 -13.52
N LYS A 109 16.67 4.92 -12.38
CA LYS A 109 15.64 5.24 -11.39
C LYS A 109 16.10 6.23 -10.33
N LEU A 110 17.40 6.53 -10.28
CA LEU A 110 17.99 7.52 -9.40
C LEU A 110 18.93 8.45 -10.19
N CYS A 111 18.42 9.61 -10.61
CA CYS A 111 19.23 10.69 -11.14
C CYS A 111 19.57 11.64 -9.99
N ARG A 112 20.85 11.83 -9.66
CA ARG A 112 21.23 12.94 -8.77
C ARG A 112 20.83 14.24 -9.48
N GLY A 113 19.91 15.00 -8.89
CA GLY A 113 19.66 16.36 -9.31
C GLY A 113 20.98 17.12 -9.31
N SER A 114 21.33 17.68 -10.47
CA SER A 114 22.32 18.74 -10.58
C SER A 114 21.79 19.95 -9.81
N SER A 115 22.41 20.21 -8.67
CA SER A 115 22.36 21.48 -7.94
C SER A 115 23.72 21.68 -7.29
#